data_AF-A0A521DYL5-F1
#
_entry.id   AF-A0A521DYL5-F1
#
_cell.length_a   1.000
_cell.length_b   1.000
_cell.length_c   1.000
_cell.angle_alpha   90.00
_cell.angle_beta   90.00
_cell.angle_gamma   90.00
#
_symmetry.space_group_name_H-M   'P 1'
#
loop_
_entity.id
_entity.type
_entity.pdbx_description
1 polymer ?
#
loop_
_entity_poly.entity_id
_entity_poly.type
_entity_poly.pdbx_seq_one_letter_code
_entity_poly.pdbx_strand_id
1 'polypeptide(L)'
;MKNPLLLILLFSSICAKSQNIPNHKIYRLNQLGISTQNINLHKPSIQNDLNKILSFERKRKTNKTWAVVLSSVSAVGIITGSAILLSNRPNAKPDNTFNSTMGGIVVAGGAIYAGVSLPFWVSSRKWKKKRNKLKRIYQ
;
A
#
# COMPACT_ATOMS: atom_id res chain seq x y z
N MET A 1 14.31 5.85 -23.57
CA MET A 1 13.09 6.04 -22.73
C MET A 1 11.97 6.55 -23.63
N LYS A 2 11.23 5.66 -24.31
CA LYS A 2 10.52 6.05 -25.54
C LYS A 2 9.05 6.53 -25.38
N ASN A 3 8.44 6.44 -24.20
CA ASN A 3 7.06 6.90 -24.00
C ASN A 3 6.94 7.91 -22.84
N PRO A 4 7.36 9.18 -23.02
CA PRO A 4 7.12 10.24 -22.03
C PRO A 4 5.62 10.48 -21.77
N LEU A 5 4.76 10.03 -22.71
CA LEU A 5 3.31 10.12 -22.65
C LEU A 5 2.72 9.34 -21.47
N LEU A 6 3.32 8.20 -21.08
CA LEU A 6 2.87 7.40 -19.95
C LEU A 6 3.16 8.11 -18.61
N LEU A 7 4.26 8.86 -18.52
CA LEU A 7 4.60 9.66 -17.34
C LEU A 7 3.61 10.84 -17.18
N ILE A 8 3.27 11.52 -18.27
CA ILE A 8 2.30 12.63 -18.29
C ILE A 8 0.89 12.14 -17.90
N LEU A 9 0.50 10.94 -18.37
CA LEU A 9 -0.80 10.34 -18.06
C LEU A 9 -0.93 9.92 -16.58
N LEU A 10 0.18 9.58 -15.92
CA LEU A 10 0.22 9.30 -14.48
C LEU A 10 0.13 10.58 -13.63
N PHE A 11 0.67 11.71 -14.12
CA PHE A 11 0.63 13.00 -13.41
C PHE A 11 -0.74 13.70 -13.49
N SER A 12 -1.51 13.50 -14.57
CA SER A 12 -2.85 14.12 -14.73
C SER A 12 -3.87 13.64 -13.69
N SER A 13 -3.64 12.48 -13.08
CA SER A 13 -4.50 11.90 -12.03
C SER A 13 -4.38 12.62 -10.68
N ILE A 14 -3.32 13.43 -10.49
CA ILE A 14 -3.00 14.06 -9.21
C ILE A 14 -3.76 15.40 -9.04
N CYS A 15 -4.23 16.01 -10.14
CA CYS A 15 -5.01 17.25 -10.15
C CYS A 15 -6.53 17.03 -10.04
N ALA A 16 -6.96 16.00 -9.32
CA ALA A 16 -8.38 15.79 -9.03
C ALA A 16 -8.88 16.89 -8.08
N LYS A 17 -9.42 17.98 -8.66
CA LYS A 17 -10.23 18.95 -7.91
C LYS A 17 -11.37 18.20 -7.21
N SER A 18 -11.57 18.50 -5.93
CA SER A 18 -12.72 18.03 -5.15
C SER A 18 -14.00 18.29 -5.94
N GLN A 19 -14.61 17.23 -6.46
CA GLN A 19 -15.83 17.35 -7.26
C GLN A 19 -16.96 17.81 -6.33
N ASN A 20 -17.59 18.94 -6.66
CA ASN A 20 -18.80 19.36 -5.97
C ASN A 20 -19.92 18.39 -6.36
N ILE A 21 -20.49 17.67 -5.40
CA ILE A 21 -21.45 16.61 -5.68
C ILE A 21 -22.82 17.24 -5.95
N PRO A 22 -23.42 17.05 -7.15
CA PRO A 22 -24.73 17.61 -7.47
C PRO A 22 -25.84 16.92 -6.67
N ASN A 23 -26.90 17.67 -6.34
CA ASN A 23 -27.99 17.25 -5.43
C ASN A 23 -28.67 15.92 -5.80
N HIS A 24 -28.78 15.58 -7.09
CA HIS A 24 -29.36 14.29 -7.51
C HIS A 24 -28.47 13.08 -7.16
N LYS A 25 -27.14 13.25 -7.09
CA LYS A 25 -26.21 12.20 -6.62
C LYS A 25 -26.25 12.06 -5.10
N ILE A 26 -26.46 13.17 -4.39
CA ILE A 26 -26.71 13.17 -2.94
C ILE A 26 -27.96 12.36 -2.61
N TYR A 27 -29.03 12.52 -3.39
CA TYR A 27 -30.25 11.72 -3.25
C TYR A 27 -30.02 10.21 -3.47
N ARG A 28 -29.26 9.82 -4.51
CA ARG A 28 -28.86 8.42 -4.72
C ARG A 28 -27.98 7.88 -3.58
N LEU A 29 -27.10 8.70 -3.01
CA LEU A 29 -26.28 8.30 -1.86
C LEU A 29 -27.14 8.07 -0.62
N ASN A 30 -28.14 8.93 -0.38
CA ASN A 30 -29.13 8.74 0.68
C ASN A 30 -29.95 7.45 0.50
N GLN A 31 -30.34 7.11 -0.74
CA GLN A 31 -31.02 5.84 -1.05
C GLN A 31 -30.12 4.61 -0.80
N LEU A 32 -28.80 4.77 -0.86
CA LEU A 32 -27.83 3.73 -0.52
C LEU A 32 -27.54 3.66 0.99
N GLY A 33 -28.34 4.34 1.83
CA GLY A 33 -28.18 4.39 3.28
C GLY A 33 -27.03 5.28 3.75
N ILE A 34 -26.46 6.11 2.87
CA ILE A 34 -25.40 7.07 3.21
C ILE A 34 -26.09 8.39 3.54
N SER A 35 -26.40 8.62 4.81
CA SER A 35 -27.03 9.86 5.28
C SER A 35 -26.15 11.08 4.99
N THR A 36 -26.63 11.98 4.14
CA THR A 36 -26.02 13.28 3.87
C THR A 36 -26.61 14.40 4.73
N GLN A 37 -27.32 14.06 5.82
CA GLN A 37 -27.80 15.05 6.80
C GLN A 37 -26.64 15.95 7.19
N ASN A 38 -26.90 17.26 7.28
CA ASN A 38 -25.94 18.33 7.55
C ASN A 38 -25.11 18.02 8.82
N ILE A 39 -24.04 17.25 8.66
CA ILE A 39 -23.00 17.11 9.67
C ILE A 39 -22.47 18.53 9.80
N ASN A 40 -22.74 19.18 10.93
CA ASN A 40 -22.20 20.52 11.18
C ASN A 40 -20.67 20.40 11.31
N LEU A 41 -19.98 20.55 10.17
CA LEU A 41 -18.53 20.46 10.05
C LEU A 41 -17.80 21.57 10.84
N HIS A 42 -18.53 22.58 11.33
CA HIS A 42 -18.00 23.63 12.20
C HIS A 42 -18.02 23.26 13.69
N LYS A 43 -18.62 22.11 14.07
CA LYS A 43 -18.47 21.59 15.44
C LYS A 43 -17.03 21.12 15.66
N PRO A 44 -16.29 21.66 16.65
CA PRO A 44 -14.88 21.30 16.87
C PRO A 44 -14.64 19.80 17.10
N SER A 45 -15.59 19.11 17.76
CA SER A 45 -15.52 17.66 18.00
C SER A 45 -15.56 16.84 16.70
N ILE A 46 -16.45 17.21 15.79
CA ILE A 46 -16.61 16.55 14.48
C ILE A 46 -15.38 16.80 13.61
N GLN A 47 -14.85 18.03 13.59
CA GLN A 47 -13.64 18.36 12.84
C GLN A 47 -12.41 17.60 13.37
N ASN A 48 -12.28 17.48 14.70
CA ASN A 48 -11.21 16.69 15.31
C ASN A 48 -11.31 15.20 14.95
N ASP A 49 -12.51 14.63 15.00
CA ASP A 49 -12.70 13.22 14.67
C ASP A 49 -12.53 12.93 13.18
N LEU A 50 -12.93 13.87 12.32
CA LEU A 50 -12.62 13.82 10.88
C LEU A 50 -11.10 13.86 10.64
N ASN A 51 -10.37 14.76 11.30
CA ASN A 51 -8.92 14.83 11.24
C ASN A 51 -8.25 13.54 11.74
N LYS A 52 -8.77 12.93 12.80
CA LYS A 52 -8.31 11.62 13.28
C LYS A 52 -8.55 10.52 12.25
N ILE A 53 -9.75 10.44 11.66
CA ILE A 53 -10.07 9.48 10.60
C ILE A 53 -9.10 9.62 9.42
N LEU A 54 -8.86 10.86 8.98
CA LEU A 54 -7.91 11.17 7.90
C LEU A 54 -6.48 10.79 8.27
N SER A 55 -6.02 11.09 9.49
CA SER A 55 -4.69 10.73 9.95
C SER A 55 -4.48 9.20 10.02
N PHE A 56 -5.48 8.45 10.50
CA PHE A 56 -5.45 6.98 10.52
C PHE A 56 -5.45 6.40 9.10
N GLU A 57 -6.18 7.02 8.17
CA GLU A 57 -6.20 6.61 6.78
C GLU A 57 -4.84 6.85 6.10
N ARG A 58 -4.21 8.01 6.34
CA ARG A 58 -2.86 8.31 5.86
C ARG A 58 -1.86 7.28 6.38
N LYS A 59 -1.82 7.04 7.70
CA LYS A 59 -0.95 6.02 8.32
C LYS A 59 -1.19 4.62 7.76
N ARG A 60 -2.45 4.23 7.56
CA ARG A 60 -2.84 2.94 6.96
C ARG A 60 -2.27 2.80 5.55
N LYS A 61 -2.43 3.82 4.71
CA LYS A 61 -1.98 3.82 3.31
C LYS A 61 -0.45 3.76 3.25
N THR A 62 0.25 4.62 3.99
CA THR A 62 1.72 4.60 4.07
C THR A 62 2.23 3.22 4.48
N ASN A 63 1.69 2.62 5.54
CA ASN A 63 2.11 1.30 5.99
C ASN A 63 1.78 0.21 4.97
N LYS A 64 0.62 0.30 4.30
CA LYS A 64 0.27 -0.66 3.25
C LYS A 64 1.24 -0.56 2.06
N THR A 65 1.61 0.65 1.66
CA THR A 65 2.56 0.86 0.56
C THR A 65 3.92 0.26 0.90
N TRP A 66 4.48 0.57 2.07
CA TRP A 66 5.75 -0.02 2.51
C TRP A 66 5.68 -1.54 2.61
N ALA A 67 4.58 -2.08 3.15
CA ALA A 67 4.39 -3.53 3.22
C ALA A 67 4.43 -4.18 1.83
N VAL A 68 3.75 -3.59 0.84
CA VAL A 68 3.74 -4.08 -0.54
C VAL A 68 5.12 -3.96 -1.18
N VAL A 69 5.78 -2.80 -1.08
CA VAL A 69 7.12 -2.58 -1.66
C VAL A 69 8.13 -3.60 -1.11
N LEU A 70 8.19 -3.77 0.21
CA LEU A 70 9.10 -4.71 0.85
C LEU A 70 8.76 -6.16 0.48
N SER A 71 7.48 -6.52 0.42
CA SER A 71 7.04 -7.86 -0.01
C SER A 71 7.42 -8.13 -1.47
N SER A 72 7.31 -7.14 -2.35
CA SER A 72 7.67 -7.28 -3.76
C SER A 72 9.18 -7.45 -3.93
N VAL A 73 10.00 -6.65 -3.24
CA VAL A 73 11.46 -6.81 -3.24
C VAL A 73 11.85 -8.17 -2.70
N SER A 74 11.20 -8.62 -1.64
CA SER A 74 11.38 -9.96 -1.08
C SER A 74 11.08 -11.06 -2.09
N ALA A 75 9.91 -11.02 -2.73
CA ALA A 75 9.49 -12.02 -3.70
C ALA A 75 10.46 -12.09 -4.88
N VAL A 76 10.87 -10.92 -5.42
CA VAL A 76 11.86 -10.85 -6.51
C VAL A 76 13.18 -11.47 -6.06
N GLY A 77 13.72 -11.09 -4.90
CA GLY A 77 14.98 -11.63 -4.39
C GLY A 77 14.94 -13.13 -4.16
N ILE A 78 13.86 -13.66 -3.56
CA ILE A 78 13.74 -15.11 -3.34
C ILE A 78 13.67 -15.85 -4.68
N ILE A 79 12.88 -15.37 -5.64
CA ILE A 79 12.72 -16.02 -6.94
C ILE A 79 14.02 -15.98 -7.74
N THR A 80 14.65 -14.81 -7.87
CA THR A 80 15.88 -14.66 -8.65
C THR A 80 17.05 -15.37 -8.00
N GLY A 81 17.20 -15.26 -6.68
CA GLY A 81 18.24 -15.98 -5.93
C GLY A 81 18.08 -17.50 -6.04
N SER A 82 16.84 -18.02 -5.93
CA SER A 82 16.57 -19.45 -6.11
C SER A 82 16.84 -19.92 -7.53
N ALA A 83 16.50 -19.12 -8.54
CA ALA A 83 16.80 -19.43 -9.94
C ALA A 83 18.32 -19.51 -10.19
N ILE A 84 19.10 -18.59 -9.60
CA ILE A 84 20.57 -18.63 -9.65
C ILE A 84 21.09 -19.93 -9.01
N LEU A 85 20.58 -20.29 -7.82
CA LEU A 85 20.98 -21.52 -7.13
C LEU A 85 20.67 -22.78 -7.94
N LEU A 86 19.48 -22.86 -8.54
CA LEU A 86 19.04 -23.99 -9.37
C LEU A 86 19.79 -24.09 -10.71
N SER A 87 20.33 -22.97 -11.22
CA SER A 87 21.07 -22.94 -12.48
C SER A 87 22.48 -23.54 -12.40
N ASN A 88 23.01 -23.76 -11.19
CA ASN A 88 24.32 -24.37 -10.98
C ASN A 88 24.25 -25.89 -11.20
N ARG A 89 24.76 -26.36 -12.35
CA ARG A 89 24.85 -27.78 -12.69
C ARG A 89 26.01 -28.48 -11.96
N PRO A 90 25.92 -29.80 -11.70
CA PRO A 90 26.92 -30.57 -10.96
C PRO A 90 28.31 -30.70 -11.62
N ASN A 91 28.48 -30.29 -12.89
CA ASN A 91 29.75 -30.41 -13.64
C ASN A 91 30.42 -29.07 -13.99
N ALA A 92 30.05 -27.97 -13.33
CA ALA A 92 30.56 -26.65 -13.69
C ALA A 92 31.72 -26.17 -12.81
N LYS A 93 32.64 -25.47 -13.50
CA LYS A 93 33.93 -24.86 -13.13
C LYS A 93 33.95 -24.11 -11.77
N PRO A 94 35.13 -23.71 -11.25
CA PRO A 94 35.28 -22.90 -10.01
C PRO A 94 34.29 -21.73 -9.85
N ASP A 95 33.81 -21.17 -10.97
CA ASP A 95 32.78 -20.15 -11.14
C ASP A 95 31.44 -20.48 -10.42
N ASN A 96 31.16 -21.77 -10.19
CA ASN A 96 29.96 -22.26 -9.49
C ASN A 96 29.87 -21.80 -8.03
N THR A 97 31.01 -21.62 -7.36
CA THR A 97 31.04 -21.19 -5.94
C THR A 97 30.55 -19.75 -5.82
N PHE A 98 30.93 -18.89 -6.76
CA PHE A 98 30.52 -17.49 -6.79
C PHE A 98 29.01 -17.37 -7.04
N ASN A 99 28.48 -18.08 -8.04
CA ASN A 99 27.05 -18.07 -8.34
C ASN A 99 26.21 -18.64 -7.19
N SER A 100 26.68 -19.71 -6.54
CA SER A 100 26.00 -20.29 -5.38
C SER A 100 25.95 -19.31 -4.20
N THR A 101 27.06 -18.64 -3.92
CA THR A 101 27.16 -17.64 -2.85
C THR A 101 26.27 -16.44 -3.14
N MET A 102 26.30 -15.92 -4.37
CA MET A 102 25.45 -14.80 -4.78
C MET A 102 23.97 -15.16 -4.72
N GLY A 103 23.58 -16.33 -5.22
CA GLY A 103 22.21 -16.84 -5.12
C GLY A 103 21.73 -16.93 -3.67
N GLY A 104 22.58 -17.45 -2.78
CA GLY A 104 22.30 -17.53 -1.34
C GLY A 104 22.10 -16.16 -0.69
N ILE A 105 22.98 -15.19 -0.99
CA ILE A 105 22.88 -13.80 -0.47
C ILE A 105 21.57 -13.14 -0.93
N VAL A 106 21.21 -13.31 -2.20
CA VAL A 106 20.00 -12.70 -2.77
C VAL A 106 18.73 -13.30 -2.15
N VAL A 107 18.69 -14.62 -1.92
CA VAL A 107 17.60 -15.28 -1.18
C VAL A 107 17.53 -14.77 0.26
N ALA A 108 18.66 -14.71 0.96
CA ALA A 108 18.72 -14.25 2.35
C ALA A 108 18.25 -12.79 2.48
N GLY A 109 18.71 -11.92 1.58
CA GLY A 109 18.22 -10.54 1.47
C GLY A 109 16.71 -10.48 1.25
N GLY A 110 16.21 -11.30 0.31
CA GLY A 110 14.77 -11.44 0.08
C GLY A 110 14.00 -11.85 1.34
N ALA A 111 14.49 -12.83 2.09
CA ALA A 111 13.87 -13.27 3.35
C ALA A 111 13.84 -12.17 4.42
N ILE A 112 14.92 -11.38 4.54
CA ILE A 112 14.98 -10.22 5.45
C ILE A 112 13.89 -9.22 5.09
N TYR A 113 13.76 -8.85 3.81
CA TYR A 113 12.72 -7.91 3.37
C TYR A 113 11.30 -8.45 3.63
N ALA A 114 11.07 -9.76 3.50
CA ALA A 114 9.82 -10.40 3.90
C ALA A 114 9.54 -10.18 5.39
N GLY A 115 10.51 -10.47 6.25
CA GLY A 115 10.38 -10.29 7.70
C GLY A 115 10.08 -8.84 8.08
N VAL A 116 10.82 -7.88 7.51
CA VAL A 116 10.62 -6.44 7.75
C VAL A 116 9.26 -5.95 7.23
N SER A 117 8.66 -6.59 6.22
CA SER A 117 7.34 -6.21 5.69
C SER A 117 6.16 -6.53 6.63
N LEU A 118 6.30 -7.55 7.49
CA LEU A 118 5.24 -8.04 8.38
C LEU A 118 4.69 -6.98 9.35
N PRO A 119 5.52 -6.24 10.12
CA PRO A 119 5.02 -5.20 11.03
C PRO A 119 4.22 -4.12 10.29
N PHE A 120 4.56 -3.81 9.03
CA PHE A 120 3.80 -2.85 8.23
C PHE A 120 2.41 -3.38 7.83
N TRP A 121 2.28 -4.66 7.48
CA TRP A 121 0.99 -5.31 7.24
C TRP A 121 0.11 -5.31 8.49
N VAL A 122 0.67 -5.72 9.63
CA VAL A 122 -0.03 -5.77 10.93
C VAL A 122 -0.46 -4.36 11.35
N SER A 123 0.45 -3.39 11.26
CA SER A 123 0.17 -2.00 11.60
C SER A 123 -0.92 -1.40 10.69
N SER A 124 -0.88 -1.66 9.38
CA SER A 124 -1.93 -1.22 8.45
C SER A 124 -3.31 -1.77 8.85
N ARG A 125 -3.41 -3.05 9.23
CA ARG A 125 -4.65 -3.65 9.75
C ARG A 125 -5.10 -2.98 11.06
N LYS A 126 -4.17 -2.68 11.98
CA LYS A 126 -4.45 -1.96 13.24
C LYS A 126 -5.07 -0.58 12.97
N TRP A 127 -4.49 0.21 12.06
CA TRP A 127 -5.03 1.53 11.70
C TRP A 127 -6.39 1.45 11.01
N LYS A 128 -6.61 0.43 10.16
CA LYS A 128 -7.93 0.16 9.57
C LYS A 128 -9.00 -0.06 10.66
N LYS A 129 -8.70 -0.86 11.69
CA LYS A 129 -9.62 -1.10 12.82
C LYS A 129 -9.93 0.19 13.59
N LYS A 130 -8.91 0.99 13.94
CA LYS A 130 -9.09 2.29 14.64
C LYS A 130 -9.95 3.26 13.84
N ARG A 131 -9.69 3.41 12.53
CA ARG A 131 -10.51 4.22 11.62
C ARG A 131 -11.96 3.74 11.57
N ASN A 132 -12.17 2.43 11.46
CA ASN A 132 -13.52 1.88 11.40
C ASN A 132 -14.30 2.08 12.72
N LYS A 133 -13.62 2.03 13.88
CA LYS A 133 -14.24 2.34 15.17
C LYS A 133 -14.78 3.78 15.21
N LEU A 134 -14.01 4.75 14.71
CA LEU A 134 -14.46 6.15 14.62
C LEU A 134 -15.57 6.34 13.59
N LYS A 135 -15.48 5.69 12.43
CA LYS A 135 -16.52 5.79 11.39
C LYS A 135 -17.88 5.29 11.88
N ARG A 136 -17.92 4.23 12.69
CA ARG A 136 -19.16 3.68 13.27
C ARG A 136 -19.91 4.65 14.18
N ILE A 137 -19.26 5.70 14.70
CA ILE A 137 -19.94 6.72 15.52
C ILE A 137 -20.84 7.61 14.65
N TYR A 138 -20.58 7.66 13.35
CA TYR A 138 -21.26 8.52 12.37
C TYR A 138 -22.04 7.74 11.30
N GLN A 139 -22.17 6.42 11.45
CA GLN A 139 -22.99 5.54 10.62
C GLN A 139 -24.21 5.11 11.42
#